data_AF-F9PT16-F1
#
_entry.id   AF-F9PT16-F1
#
_cell.length_a   1.000
_cell.length_b   1.000
_cell.length_c   1.000
_cell.angle_alpha   90.00
_cell.angle_beta   90.00
_cell.angle_gamma   90.00
#
_symmetry.space_group_name_H-M   'P 1'
#
loop_
_entity.id
_entity.type
_entity.pdbx_description
1 polymer ?
#
loop_
_entity_poly.entity_id
_entity_poly.type
_entity_poly.pdbx_seq_one_letter_code
_entity_poly.pdbx_strand_id
1 'polypeptide(L)'
;MGKCYDFNEYVDRKNSHAEKWNNMISAGAPKNDHSILSMSIADMEFKCCDEILEALKEPISNGVIGYDCPCEKFFTSFIKWQKEKITGI
;
A
#
# COMPACT_ATOMS: atom_id res chain seq x y z
N MET A 1 -8.97 5.37 23.82
CA MET A 1 -9.88 5.20 22.67
C MET A 1 -9.02 4.74 21.51
N GLY A 2 -9.26 3.57 20.92
CA GLY A 2 -8.45 3.08 19.79
C GLY A 2 -8.67 3.92 18.55
N LYS A 3 -7.67 4.02 17.66
CA LYS A 3 -7.82 4.65 16.35
C LYS A 3 -8.77 3.79 15.50
N CYS A 4 -9.73 4.43 14.84
CA CYS A 4 -10.68 3.78 13.94
C CYS A 4 -10.30 4.15 12.49
N TYR A 5 -10.27 3.16 11.60
CA TYR A 5 -10.00 3.37 10.17
C TYR A 5 -11.29 3.23 9.38
N ASP A 6 -11.50 4.14 8.42
CA ASP A 6 -12.64 4.08 7.51
C ASP A 6 -12.31 3.21 6.29
N PHE A 7 -12.89 2.00 6.25
CA PHE A 7 -12.80 1.09 5.11
C PHE A 7 -13.99 1.22 4.15
N ASN A 8 -14.94 2.12 4.41
CA ASN A 8 -16.08 2.37 3.50
C ASN A 8 -15.80 3.53 2.54
N GLU A 9 -14.77 4.33 2.78
CA GLU A 9 -14.37 5.40 1.88
C GLU A 9 -13.95 4.83 0.53
N TYR A 10 -14.63 5.26 -0.55
CA TYR A 10 -14.27 4.90 -1.91
C TYR A 10 -13.06 5.70 -2.40
N VAL A 11 -12.02 5.00 -2.85
CA VAL A 11 -10.85 5.59 -3.49
C VAL A 11 -10.90 5.32 -4.99
N ASP A 12 -11.11 6.36 -5.81
CA ASP A 12 -11.11 6.20 -7.26
C ASP A 12 -9.67 6.05 -7.79
N ARG A 13 -9.36 4.85 -8.31
CA ARG A 13 -8.07 4.49 -8.90
C ARG A 13 -8.15 4.29 -10.42
N LYS A 14 -9.30 4.54 -11.05
CA LYS A 14 -9.56 4.24 -12.47
C LYS A 14 -8.73 5.09 -13.45
N ASN A 15 -8.41 6.32 -13.07
CA ASN A 15 -7.58 7.23 -13.86
C ASN A 15 -6.15 7.36 -13.30
N SER A 16 -5.73 6.38 -12.48
CA SER A 16 -4.36 6.30 -11.96
C SER A 16 -3.51 5.34 -12.80
N HIS A 17 -2.26 5.09 -12.40
CA HIS A 17 -1.43 4.04 -12.98
C HIS A 17 -1.63 2.66 -12.31
N ALA A 18 -2.81 2.42 -11.72
CA ALA A 18 -3.11 1.14 -11.08
C ALA A 18 -3.27 0.01 -12.11
N GLU A 19 -2.35 -0.95 -12.10
CA GLU A 19 -2.36 -2.13 -12.98
C GLU A 19 -3.70 -2.88 -12.94
N LYS A 20 -4.29 -2.98 -11.76
CA LYS A 20 -5.58 -3.63 -11.52
C LYS A 20 -6.72 -3.04 -12.36
N TRP A 21 -6.66 -1.73 -12.61
CA TRP A 21 -7.67 -0.99 -13.37
C TRP A 21 -7.27 -0.79 -14.82
N ASN A 22 -5.97 -0.61 -15.11
CA ASN A 22 -5.48 -0.30 -16.45
C ASN A 22 -5.20 -1.55 -17.32
N ASN A 23 -5.05 -2.73 -16.72
CA ASN A 23 -4.75 -3.97 -17.43
C ASN A 23 -5.78 -5.07 -17.13
N MET A 24 -7.06 -4.71 -17.22
CA MET A 24 -8.17 -5.65 -16.94
C MET A 24 -8.23 -6.80 -17.93
N ILE A 25 -7.75 -6.61 -19.17
CA ILE A 25 -7.67 -7.68 -20.17
C ILE A 25 -6.76 -8.81 -19.70
N SER A 26 -5.60 -8.49 -19.11
CA SER A 26 -4.69 -9.52 -18.56
C SER A 26 -5.30 -10.28 -17.38
N ALA A 27 -6.28 -9.66 -16.71
CA ALA A 27 -7.09 -10.29 -15.67
C ALA A 27 -8.33 -11.06 -16.20
N GLY A 28 -8.52 -11.14 -17.52
CA GLY A 28 -9.61 -11.90 -18.16
C GLY A 28 -10.83 -11.06 -18.56
N ALA A 29 -10.78 -9.73 -18.46
CA ALA A 29 -11.85 -8.88 -18.98
C ALA A 29 -11.81 -8.81 -20.52
N PRO A 30 -12.96 -8.65 -21.21
CA PRO A 30 -13.01 -8.60 -22.67
C PRO A 30 -12.33 -7.35 -23.27
N LYS A 31 -12.27 -6.27 -22.49
CA LYS A 31 -11.63 -4.99 -22.82
C LYS A 31 -11.34 -4.25 -21.51
N ASN A 32 -10.52 -3.20 -21.58
CA ASN A 32 -10.38 -2.26 -20.46
C ASN A 32 -11.65 -1.39 -20.38
N ASP A 33 -12.58 -1.79 -19.51
CA ASP A 33 -13.86 -1.12 -19.28
C ASP A 33 -14.04 -0.81 -17.80
N HIS A 34 -13.94 0.47 -17.44
CA HIS A 34 -14.04 0.91 -16.05
C HIS A 34 -15.48 0.89 -15.48
N SER A 35 -16.47 0.45 -16.26
CA SER A 35 -17.79 0.06 -15.74
C SER A 35 -17.76 -1.30 -15.04
N ILE A 36 -16.76 -2.15 -15.33
CA ILE A 36 -16.54 -3.43 -14.68
C ILE A 36 -15.71 -3.20 -13.41
N LEU A 37 -16.10 -3.84 -12.30
CA LEU A 37 -15.33 -3.79 -11.06
C LEU A 37 -14.18 -4.79 -11.12
N SER A 38 -12.94 -4.30 -11.00
CA SER A 38 -11.76 -5.17 -10.97
C SER A 38 -11.58 -5.80 -9.59
N MET A 39 -11.54 -7.14 -9.54
CA MET A 39 -11.28 -7.94 -8.33
C MET A 39 -10.08 -8.88 -8.49
N SER A 40 -9.16 -8.55 -9.38
CA SER A 40 -8.13 -9.47 -9.87
C SER A 40 -6.82 -9.41 -9.07
N ILE A 41 -6.14 -8.28 -9.08
CA ILE A 41 -4.80 -8.13 -8.50
C ILE A 41 -4.87 -8.00 -6.97
N ALA A 42 -3.96 -8.69 -6.28
CA ALA A 42 -3.84 -8.72 -4.82
C ALA A 42 -3.21 -7.43 -4.24
N ASP A 43 -3.76 -6.28 -4.60
CA ASP A 43 -3.60 -5.01 -3.89
C ASP A 43 -4.95 -4.57 -3.29
N MET A 44 -5.00 -3.43 -2.60
CA MET A 44 -6.18 -2.99 -1.86
C MET A 44 -6.84 -1.76 -2.50
N GLU A 45 -8.17 -1.67 -2.38
CA GLU A 45 -8.95 -0.45 -2.65
C GLU A 45 -9.14 0.40 -1.38
N PHE A 46 -8.23 0.28 -0.41
CA PHE A 46 -8.24 1.03 0.85
C PHE A 46 -7.08 2.01 0.89
N LYS A 47 -7.28 3.14 1.57
CA LYS A 47 -6.16 4.04 1.90
C LYS A 47 -5.15 3.32 2.79
N CYS A 48 -3.88 3.64 2.58
CA CYS A 48 -2.84 3.28 3.55
C CYS A 48 -3.10 4.01 4.87
N CYS A 49 -2.72 3.43 6.01
CA CYS A 49 -2.91 4.10 7.30
C CYS A 49 -2.06 5.37 7.41
N ASP A 50 -2.57 6.38 8.13
CA ASP A 50 -1.86 7.67 8.27
C ASP A 50 -0.46 7.49 8.86
N GLU A 51 -0.25 6.50 9.73
CA GLU A 51 1.05 6.19 10.33
C GLU A 51 2.11 5.90 9.26
N ILE A 52 1.76 5.16 8.21
CA ILE A 52 2.66 4.89 7.07
C ILE A 52 2.80 6.15 6.21
N LEU A 53 1.70 6.85 5.93
CA LEU A 53 1.73 8.06 5.10
C LEU A 53 2.57 9.18 5.73
N GLU A 54 2.50 9.39 7.05
CA GLU A 54 3.33 10.36 7.76
C GLU A 54 4.80 9.92 7.81
N ALA A 55 5.07 8.62 8.03
CA ALA A 55 6.45 8.10 8.02
C ALA A 55 7.14 8.28 6.66
N LEU A 56 6.39 8.27 5.55
CA LEU A 56 6.92 8.53 4.21
C LEU A 56 7.28 10.01 3.96
N LYS A 57 6.69 10.96 4.72
CA LYS A 57 7.00 12.40 4.56
C LYS A 57 8.36 12.78 5.14
N GLU A 58 8.80 12.07 6.18
CA GLU A 58 10.07 12.37 6.87
C GLU A 58 11.30 12.22 5.97
N PRO A 59 11.52 11.09 5.27
CA PRO A 59 12.72 10.91 4.44
C PRO A 59 12.77 11.86 3.23
N ILE A 60 11.62 12.28 2.71
CA ILE A 60 11.57 13.24 1.58
C ILE A 60 11.71 14.70 2.01
N SER A 61 11.57 15.00 3.31
CA SER A 61 11.51 16.38 3.83
C SER A 61 12.83 17.15 3.65
N ASN A 62 13.96 16.45 3.57
CA ASN A 62 15.29 17.05 3.35
C ASN A 62 15.56 17.41 1.87
N GLY A 63 14.69 16.99 0.94
CA GLY A 63 14.80 17.28 -0.50
C GLY A 63 15.82 16.45 -1.27
N VAL A 64 16.52 15.50 -0.64
CA VAL A 64 17.57 14.67 -1.28
C VAL A 64 17.13 13.20 -1.29
N ILE A 65 16.66 12.74 -2.46
CA ILE A 65 16.20 11.36 -2.68
C ILE A 65 17.31 10.59 -3.41
N GLY A 66 18.44 10.43 -2.72
CA GLY A 66 19.65 9.79 -3.25
C GLY A 66 19.77 8.30 -2.88
N TYR A 67 21.00 7.77 -2.95
CA TYR A 67 21.29 6.42 -2.46
C TYR A 67 21.03 6.32 -0.96
N ASP A 68 20.25 5.32 -0.58
CA ASP A 68 19.89 5.02 0.80
C ASP A 68 20.33 3.61 1.18
N CYS A 69 20.54 3.37 2.46
CA CYS A 69 20.88 2.05 3.00
C CYS A 69 20.01 1.72 4.22
N PRO A 70 19.61 0.45 4.41
CA PRO A 70 18.81 0.08 5.56
C PRO A 70 19.53 0.40 6.88
N CYS A 71 18.91 1.21 7.73
CA CYS A 71 19.41 1.48 9.07
C CYS A 71 19.06 0.33 10.03
N GLU A 72 19.69 0.31 11.21
CA GLU A 72 19.42 -0.70 12.25
C GLU A 72 17.94 -0.79 12.65
N LYS A 73 17.21 0.34 12.60
CA LYS A 73 15.77 0.38 12.89
C LYS A 73 14.94 -0.48 11.92
N PHE A 74 15.35 -0.57 10.65
CA PHE A 74 14.69 -1.43 9.67
C PHE A 74 14.76 -2.90 10.11
N PHE A 75 15.96 -3.40 10.42
CA PHE A 75 16.14 -4.78 10.83
C PHE A 75 15.46 -5.10 12.15
N THR A 76 15.62 -4.23 13.16
CA THR A 76 15.04 -4.46 14.49
C THR A 76 13.51 -4.47 14.46
N SER A 77 12.87 -3.58 13.67
CA SER A 77 11.41 -3.57 13.52
C SER A 77 10.88 -4.82 12.81
N PHE A 78 11.54 -5.29 11.75
CA PHE A 78 11.16 -6.52 11.06
C PHE A 78 11.32 -7.75 11.95
N ILE A 79 12.44 -7.89 12.65
CA ILE A 79 12.69 -9.02 13.56
C ILE A 79 11.63 -9.04 14.66
N LYS A 80 11.30 -7.88 15.23
CA LYS A 80 10.25 -7.75 16.25
C LYS A 80 8.89 -8.20 15.70
N TRP A 81 8.51 -7.76 14.51
CA TRP A 81 7.25 -8.16 13.88
C TRP A 81 7.15 -9.67 13.66
N GLN A 82 8.22 -10.30 13.15
CA GLN A 82 8.29 -11.75 12.98
C GLN A 82 8.08 -12.50 14.30
N LYS A 83 8.76 -12.05 15.36
CA LYS A 83 8.64 -12.63 16.70
C LYS A 83 7.21 -12.57 17.25
N GLU A 84 6.63 -11.38 17.22
CA GLU A 84 5.31 -11.11 17.83
C GLU A 84 4.14 -11.69 17.02
N LYS A 85 4.23 -11.72 15.69
CA LYS A 85 3.08 -12.02 14.82
C LYS A 85 3.14 -13.37 14.14
N ILE A 86 4.33 -13.92 13.94
CA ILE A 86 4.49 -15.18 13.21
C ILE A 86 4.91 -16.30 14.15
N THR A 87 5.99 -16.11 14.92
CA THR A 87 6.51 -17.18 15.78
C THR A 87 5.80 -17.26 17.13
N GLY A 88 5.19 -16.16 17.60
CA GLY A 88 4.46 -16.10 18.87
C GLY A 88 5.37 -16.21 20.11
N ILE A 89 6.64 -15.81 19.97
CA ILE A 89 7.68 -15.88 21.01
C ILE A 89 8.32 -14.51 21.20
#